data_AF-A0A1G4FP54-F1
#
_entry.id   AF-A0A1G4FP54-F1
#
_cell.length_a   1.000
_cell.length_b   1.000
_cell.length_c   1.000
_cell.angle_alpha   90.00
_cell.angle_beta   90.00
_cell.angle_gamma   90.00
#
_symmetry.space_group_name_H-M   'P 1'
#
loop_
_entity.id
_entity.type
_entity.pdbx_description
1 polymer ?
#
loop_
_entity_poly.entity_id
_entity_poly.type
_entity_poly.pdbx_seq_one_letter_code
_entity_poly.pdbx_strand_id
1 'polypeptide(L)'
;MSKIIGIGMLDVRNISEDLAQEITKIEDIGTLVESDESRVLLKNCEKINVASTIKVPKEINIIIQNGKMKVDRDYLEGLVKSVSIMVNGILTFENDIDIKLFDDKVYSVLLNGKLICTKRLAVAVQSKGIINGKIVNYNNDYKFFSGNFKLTNSFLKSLKSDSKLAFEQLIIIDDIDIKLLKEKISNIQILDKVVMLDEYEDEISPYIDEYYTVNKTLIPQGSGGVQYIDGDISIDDISIRKYDHNVLYVDGDAEIYLKDNIVFDQYIEHLICDAVVCDEKTYEIIKDGLDKNVEVEIIKGKLLNNKGKLILSGNLEEEVTIRNMGKLIFDENLDYEKFNENVASIINYGLIEVPEDKLNTVNNKITDNYGKIMTPKEEKAEESNDDTEKILYGNVAELKL
;
A
#
# COMPACT_ATOMS: atom_id res chain seq x y z
N MET A 1 30.84 -18.95 -22.78
CA MET A 1 30.59 -18.52 -21.40
C MET A 1 29.70 -17.31 -21.49
N SER A 2 28.49 -17.47 -20.97
CA SER A 2 27.43 -16.52 -21.20
C SER A 2 26.59 -16.34 -19.94
N LYS A 3 26.11 -15.11 -19.74
CA LYS A 3 25.31 -14.73 -18.59
C LYS A 3 23.88 -14.36 -18.95
N ILE A 4 22.95 -14.64 -18.04
CA ILE A 4 21.58 -14.13 -18.07
C ILE A 4 21.44 -13.11 -16.95
N ILE A 5 20.96 -11.90 -17.25
CA ILE A 5 20.94 -10.80 -16.26
C ILE A 5 19.64 -9.99 -16.29
N GLY A 6 19.15 -9.54 -15.13
CA GLY A 6 18.09 -8.53 -15.08
C GLY A 6 16.74 -9.03 -15.61
N ILE A 7 16.31 -10.22 -15.18
CA ILE A 7 15.04 -10.82 -15.61
C ILE A 7 14.03 -10.79 -14.46
N GLY A 8 12.82 -10.28 -14.71
CA GLY A 8 11.75 -10.28 -13.71
C GLY A 8 11.36 -11.71 -13.30
N MET A 9 11.01 -12.55 -14.25
CA MET A 9 10.80 -13.99 -14.06
C MET A 9 11.52 -14.81 -15.14
N LEU A 10 12.38 -15.73 -14.73
CA LEU A 10 13.14 -16.64 -15.58
C LEU A 10 12.63 -18.07 -15.38
N ASP A 11 11.94 -18.63 -16.38
CA ASP A 11 11.48 -20.02 -16.39
C ASP A 11 12.44 -20.89 -17.20
N VAL A 12 13.24 -21.70 -16.52
CA VAL A 12 14.22 -22.61 -17.13
C VAL A 12 13.76 -24.05 -17.10
N ARG A 13 12.49 -24.33 -16.77
CA ARG A 13 12.02 -25.70 -16.59
C ARG A 13 12.27 -26.58 -17.82
N ASN A 14 12.22 -26.00 -19.03
CA ASN A 14 12.39 -26.72 -20.29
C ASN A 14 13.72 -26.43 -20.99
N ILE A 15 14.69 -25.84 -20.28
CA ILE A 15 15.98 -25.48 -20.85
C ILE A 15 16.67 -26.69 -21.49
N SER A 16 17.19 -26.52 -22.70
CA SER A 16 17.96 -27.57 -23.39
C SER A 16 19.33 -27.77 -22.76
N GLU A 17 19.89 -28.98 -22.88
CA GLU A 17 21.22 -29.28 -22.34
C GLU A 17 22.31 -28.40 -22.96
N ASP A 18 22.25 -28.19 -24.28
CA ASP A 18 23.21 -27.34 -25.02
C ASP A 18 23.20 -25.91 -24.47
N LEU A 19 22.01 -25.32 -24.29
CA LEU A 19 21.85 -23.97 -23.78
C LEU A 19 22.31 -23.87 -22.32
N ALA A 20 21.98 -24.86 -21.49
CA ALA A 20 22.39 -24.89 -20.09
C ALA A 20 23.92 -24.97 -19.92
N GLN A 21 24.64 -25.64 -20.83
CA GLN A 21 26.11 -25.70 -20.81
C GLN A 21 26.78 -24.37 -21.21
N GLU A 22 26.12 -23.54 -21.99
CA GLU A 22 26.64 -22.22 -22.38
C GLU A 22 26.53 -21.17 -21.26
N ILE A 23 25.53 -21.34 -20.38
CA ILE A 23 25.22 -20.41 -19.29
C ILE A 23 26.14 -20.69 -18.09
N THR A 24 27.04 -19.76 -17.82
CA THR A 24 27.94 -19.80 -16.68
C THR A 24 27.40 -19.03 -15.50
N LYS A 25 26.57 -18.00 -15.72
CA LYS A 25 26.06 -17.11 -14.68
C LYS A 25 24.61 -16.66 -14.91
N ILE A 26 23.83 -16.65 -13.83
CA ILE A 26 22.46 -16.10 -13.75
C ILE A 26 22.47 -15.04 -12.65
N GLU A 27 22.15 -13.79 -13.01
CA GLU A 27 22.32 -12.63 -12.15
C GLU A 27 21.07 -11.73 -12.16
N ASP A 28 20.76 -11.08 -11.04
CA ASP A 28 19.67 -10.11 -10.91
C ASP A 28 18.31 -10.63 -11.43
N ILE A 29 17.84 -11.72 -10.82
CA ILE A 29 16.58 -12.36 -11.20
C ILE A 29 15.53 -12.15 -10.11
N GLY A 30 14.34 -11.68 -10.48
CA GLY A 30 13.22 -11.58 -9.53
C GLY A 30 12.70 -12.95 -9.08
N THR A 31 12.32 -13.80 -10.02
CA THR A 31 11.87 -15.18 -9.74
C THR A 31 12.48 -16.16 -10.73
N LEU A 32 13.24 -17.14 -10.23
CA LEU A 32 13.77 -18.26 -11.01
C LEU A 32 12.85 -19.48 -10.84
N VAL A 33 12.33 -20.01 -11.93
CA VAL A 33 11.48 -21.21 -11.95
C VAL A 33 12.27 -22.40 -12.50
N GLU A 34 12.44 -23.43 -11.67
CA GLU A 34 13.20 -24.63 -12.04
C GLU A 34 12.36 -25.90 -11.93
N SER A 35 12.68 -26.88 -12.78
CA SER A 35 12.31 -28.28 -12.61
C SER A 35 13.48 -29.03 -11.96
N ASP A 36 13.26 -30.27 -11.52
CA ASP A 36 14.38 -31.10 -11.04
C ASP A 36 15.46 -31.28 -12.11
N GLU A 37 15.05 -31.45 -13.37
CA GLU A 37 15.95 -31.62 -14.50
C GLU A 37 16.75 -30.34 -14.77
N SER A 38 16.08 -29.18 -14.88
CA SER A 38 16.78 -27.92 -15.16
C SER A 38 17.75 -27.53 -14.05
N ARG A 39 17.42 -27.84 -12.79
CA ARG A 39 18.31 -27.60 -11.65
C ARG A 39 19.59 -28.44 -11.73
N VAL A 40 19.50 -29.67 -12.23
CA VAL A 40 20.67 -30.53 -12.46
C VAL A 40 21.50 -30.01 -13.63
N LEU A 41 20.85 -29.58 -14.72
CA LEU A 41 21.54 -29.00 -15.87
C LEU A 41 22.30 -27.71 -15.51
N LEU A 42 21.70 -26.86 -14.68
CA LEU A 42 22.26 -25.59 -14.22
C LEU A 42 23.06 -25.69 -12.91
N LYS A 43 23.43 -26.89 -12.46
CA LYS A 43 24.12 -27.09 -11.16
C LYS A 43 25.47 -26.38 -11.05
N ASN A 44 26.13 -26.15 -12.18
CA ASN A 44 27.44 -25.48 -12.27
C ASN A 44 27.32 -23.99 -12.62
N CYS A 45 26.11 -23.51 -12.87
CA CYS A 45 25.86 -22.10 -13.15
C CYS A 45 25.86 -21.31 -11.83
N GLU A 46 26.63 -20.23 -11.78
CA GLU A 46 26.64 -19.32 -10.65
C GLU A 46 25.34 -18.51 -10.61
N LYS A 47 24.65 -18.48 -9.46
CA LYS A 47 23.40 -17.75 -9.27
C LYS A 47 23.62 -16.61 -8.27
N ILE A 48 23.57 -15.37 -8.74
CA ILE A 48 23.79 -14.15 -7.93
C ILE A 48 22.52 -13.30 -7.92
N ASN A 49 22.17 -12.75 -6.75
CA ASN A 49 21.03 -11.83 -6.59
C ASN A 49 19.71 -12.36 -7.20
N VAL A 50 19.38 -13.62 -6.91
CA VAL A 50 18.09 -14.22 -7.27
C VAL A 50 17.14 -14.03 -6.08
N ALA A 51 16.13 -13.17 -6.22
CA ALA A 51 15.24 -12.80 -5.12
C ALA A 51 14.37 -13.97 -4.65
N SER A 52 13.92 -14.83 -5.58
CA SER A 52 13.24 -16.07 -5.23
C SER A 52 13.53 -17.19 -6.24
N THR A 53 13.66 -18.42 -5.74
CA THR A 53 13.72 -19.62 -6.59
C THR A 53 12.59 -20.55 -6.20
N ILE A 54 11.88 -21.05 -7.20
CA ILE A 54 10.75 -21.94 -7.01
C ILE A 54 10.92 -23.20 -7.83
N LYS A 55 10.40 -24.30 -7.29
CA LYS A 55 10.39 -25.58 -7.96
C LYS A 55 8.99 -25.87 -8.46
N VAL A 56 8.82 -25.93 -9.78
CA VAL A 56 7.55 -26.25 -10.42
C VAL A 56 7.79 -27.35 -11.46
N PRO A 57 7.06 -28.47 -11.40
CA PRO A 57 7.17 -29.52 -12.41
C PRO A 57 6.82 -29.00 -13.83
N LYS A 58 7.32 -29.68 -14.87
CA LYS A 58 7.15 -29.24 -16.27
C LYS A 58 5.70 -29.33 -16.74
N GLU A 59 4.95 -30.27 -16.17
CA GLU A 59 3.55 -30.55 -16.47
C GLU A 59 2.56 -29.57 -15.85
N ILE A 60 3.00 -28.78 -14.87
CA ILE A 60 2.19 -27.78 -14.18
C ILE A 60 2.28 -26.46 -14.96
N ASN A 61 1.12 -25.94 -15.36
CA ASN A 61 1.08 -24.63 -16.01
C ASN A 61 1.28 -23.52 -14.99
N ILE A 62 1.91 -22.43 -15.40
CA ILE A 62 2.09 -21.25 -14.56
C ILE A 62 1.17 -20.15 -15.07
N ILE A 63 0.34 -19.62 -14.16
CA ILE A 63 -0.50 -18.46 -14.39
C ILE A 63 0.18 -17.27 -13.72
N ILE A 64 0.40 -16.20 -14.46
CA ILE A 64 1.08 -15.00 -13.97
C ILE A 64 0.14 -13.82 -14.15
N GLN A 65 -0.07 -13.06 -13.08
CA GLN A 65 -0.93 -11.90 -13.12
C GLN A 65 -0.32 -10.75 -12.31
N ASN A 66 -0.16 -9.59 -12.94
CA ASN A 66 0.06 -8.33 -12.24
C ASN A 66 -1.29 -7.64 -12.01
N GLY A 67 -1.48 -7.00 -10.86
CA GLY A 67 -2.73 -6.33 -10.50
C GLY A 67 -3.67 -7.22 -9.70
N LYS A 68 -4.92 -7.40 -10.16
CA LYS A 68 -5.96 -8.11 -9.40
C LYS A 68 -6.33 -9.43 -10.09
N MET A 69 -6.33 -10.53 -9.33
CA MET A 69 -6.80 -11.85 -9.75
C MET A 69 -7.91 -12.31 -8.82
N LYS A 70 -9.06 -12.68 -9.38
CA LYS A 70 -10.17 -13.29 -8.66
C LYS A 70 -10.37 -14.71 -9.18
N VAL A 71 -10.45 -15.65 -8.25
CA VAL A 71 -10.57 -17.08 -8.52
C VAL A 71 -11.82 -17.57 -7.80
N ASP A 72 -12.77 -18.09 -8.55
CA ASP A 72 -13.99 -18.73 -8.07
C ASP A 72 -13.99 -20.22 -8.44
N ARG A 73 -15.06 -20.94 -8.09
CA ARG A 73 -15.22 -22.36 -8.45
C ARG A 73 -15.11 -22.55 -9.97
N ASP A 74 -15.85 -21.75 -10.75
CA ASP A 74 -15.93 -21.89 -12.20
C ASP A 74 -14.55 -21.72 -12.86
N TYR A 75 -13.74 -20.78 -12.36
CA TYR A 75 -12.36 -20.59 -12.79
C TYR A 75 -11.53 -21.86 -12.60
N LEU A 76 -11.57 -22.47 -11.41
CA LEU A 76 -10.79 -23.68 -11.11
C LEU A 76 -11.31 -24.91 -11.85
N GLU A 77 -12.63 -25.05 -12.01
CA GLU A 77 -13.23 -26.15 -12.77
C GLU A 77 -12.90 -26.06 -14.26
N GLY A 78 -12.75 -24.85 -14.80
CA GLY A 78 -12.30 -24.61 -16.18
C GLY A 78 -10.85 -25.02 -16.45
N LEU A 79 -10.03 -25.26 -15.42
CA LEU A 79 -8.64 -25.69 -15.59
C LEU A 79 -8.54 -27.16 -15.98
N VAL A 80 -7.89 -27.44 -17.11
CA VAL A 80 -7.65 -28.82 -17.59
C VAL A 80 -6.63 -29.56 -16.73
N LYS A 81 -5.63 -28.84 -16.20
CA LYS A 81 -4.55 -29.38 -15.36
C LYS A 81 -4.35 -28.51 -14.13
N SER A 82 -3.69 -29.05 -13.12
CA SER A 82 -3.25 -28.28 -11.96
C SER A 82 -2.29 -27.16 -12.39
N VAL A 83 -2.37 -26.02 -11.70
CA VAL A 83 -1.60 -24.80 -12.03
C VAL A 83 -0.86 -24.25 -10.82
N SER A 84 0.24 -23.56 -11.10
CA SER A 84 0.90 -22.66 -10.15
C SER A 84 0.42 -21.24 -10.43
N ILE A 85 -0.10 -20.57 -9.41
CA ILE A 85 -0.62 -19.20 -9.50
C ILE A 85 0.45 -18.24 -8.97
N MET A 86 0.88 -17.29 -9.80
CA MET A 86 1.82 -16.23 -9.44
C MET A 86 1.15 -14.87 -9.61
N VAL A 87 1.07 -14.10 -8.52
CA VAL A 87 0.41 -12.81 -8.52
C VAL A 87 1.31 -11.76 -7.89
N ASN A 88 1.45 -10.62 -8.57
CA ASN A 88 1.96 -9.39 -7.97
C ASN A 88 0.80 -8.39 -7.86
N GLY A 89 0.23 -8.24 -6.66
CA GLY A 89 -0.95 -7.45 -6.39
C GLY A 89 -1.95 -8.16 -5.47
N ILE A 90 -3.21 -8.27 -5.86
CA ILE A 90 -4.29 -8.82 -5.03
C ILE A 90 -4.79 -10.14 -5.61
N LEU A 91 -4.75 -11.21 -4.81
CA LEU A 91 -5.33 -12.51 -5.15
C LEU A 91 -6.54 -12.79 -4.23
N THR A 92 -7.71 -12.94 -4.83
CA THR A 92 -8.95 -13.27 -4.11
C THR A 92 -9.42 -14.66 -4.48
N PHE A 93 -9.55 -15.54 -3.49
CA PHE A 93 -10.29 -16.78 -3.62
C PHE A 93 -11.70 -16.59 -3.05
N GLU A 94 -12.70 -16.79 -3.88
CA GLU A 94 -14.11 -16.67 -3.50
C GLU A 94 -14.54 -17.78 -2.54
N ASN A 95 -15.63 -17.53 -1.81
CA ASN A 95 -16.10 -18.43 -0.76
C ASN A 95 -16.71 -19.73 -1.27
N ASP A 96 -17.00 -19.79 -2.56
CA ASP A 96 -17.60 -20.95 -3.22
C ASP A 96 -16.57 -22.07 -3.43
N ILE A 97 -15.27 -21.78 -3.38
CA ILE A 97 -14.21 -22.78 -3.52
C ILE A 97 -14.15 -23.68 -2.28
N ASP A 98 -14.21 -25.00 -2.52
CA ASP A 98 -13.92 -26.01 -1.50
C ASP A 98 -12.44 -26.42 -1.52
N ILE A 99 -11.97 -26.92 -0.38
CA ILE A 99 -10.55 -27.28 -0.19
C ILE A 99 -10.11 -28.36 -1.18
N LYS A 100 -10.98 -29.32 -1.54
CA LYS A 100 -10.61 -30.41 -2.44
C LYS A 100 -10.38 -29.90 -3.85
N LEU A 101 -11.27 -29.06 -4.37
CA LEU A 101 -11.10 -28.44 -5.68
C LEU A 101 -9.84 -27.57 -5.72
N PHE A 102 -9.60 -26.77 -4.68
CA PHE A 102 -8.35 -26.02 -4.56
C PHE A 102 -7.15 -26.97 -4.58
N ASP A 103 -7.21 -28.06 -3.82
CA ASP A 103 -6.10 -28.98 -3.71
C ASP A 103 -5.77 -29.72 -5.00
N ASP A 104 -6.80 -30.05 -5.78
CA ASP A 104 -6.68 -30.77 -7.05
C ASP A 104 -6.21 -29.85 -8.19
N LYS A 105 -6.58 -28.56 -8.15
CA LYS A 105 -6.34 -27.60 -9.24
C LYS A 105 -5.19 -26.64 -9.00
N VAL A 106 -4.80 -26.41 -7.75
CA VAL A 106 -3.74 -25.47 -7.38
C VAL A 106 -2.57 -26.24 -6.81
N TYR A 107 -1.47 -26.23 -7.55
CA TYR A 107 -0.20 -26.84 -7.15
C TYR A 107 0.54 -25.95 -6.16
N SER A 108 0.70 -24.67 -6.50
CA SER A 108 1.34 -23.69 -5.63
C SER A 108 0.80 -22.28 -5.85
N VAL A 109 0.95 -21.42 -4.84
CA VAL A 109 0.61 -19.99 -4.90
C VAL A 109 1.84 -19.17 -4.57
N LEU A 110 2.17 -18.20 -5.39
CA LEU A 110 3.23 -17.22 -5.15
C LEU A 110 2.59 -15.85 -5.23
N LEU A 111 2.58 -15.15 -4.11
CA LEU A 111 1.91 -13.86 -4.03
C LEU A 111 2.87 -12.84 -3.45
N ASN A 112 3.13 -11.79 -4.22
CA ASN A 112 3.66 -10.54 -3.68
C ASN A 112 2.50 -9.54 -3.61
N GLY A 113 2.00 -9.27 -2.41
CA GLY A 113 0.86 -8.38 -2.18
C GLY A 113 -0.18 -8.98 -1.23
N LYS A 114 -1.46 -8.92 -1.58
CA LYS A 114 -2.57 -9.17 -0.66
C LYS A 114 -3.38 -10.42 -1.03
N LEU A 115 -3.46 -11.37 -0.11
CA LEU A 115 -4.31 -12.56 -0.23
C LEU A 115 -5.65 -12.28 0.45
N ILE A 116 -6.76 -12.61 -0.21
CA ILE A 116 -8.11 -12.54 0.34
C ILE A 116 -8.77 -13.90 0.17
N CYS A 117 -9.15 -14.55 1.28
CA CYS A 117 -9.81 -15.85 1.23
C CYS A 117 -10.64 -16.13 2.49
N THR A 118 -11.44 -17.19 2.46
CA THR A 118 -12.16 -17.64 3.66
C THR A 118 -11.21 -18.30 4.67
N LYS A 119 -11.54 -18.23 5.96
CA LYS A 119 -10.78 -18.90 7.04
C LYS A 119 -10.56 -20.40 6.77
N ARG A 120 -11.55 -21.08 6.15
CA ARG A 120 -11.46 -22.48 5.75
C ARG A 120 -10.38 -22.73 4.71
N LEU A 121 -10.24 -21.84 3.73
CA LEU A 121 -9.30 -22.01 2.62
C LEU A 121 -7.89 -21.48 2.97
N ALA A 122 -7.79 -20.57 3.94
CA ALA A 122 -6.53 -19.92 4.32
C ALA A 122 -5.40 -20.90 4.63
N VAL A 123 -5.68 -22.00 5.35
CA VAL A 123 -4.67 -23.01 5.68
C VAL A 123 -4.19 -23.75 4.44
N ALA A 124 -5.11 -24.13 3.54
CA ALA A 124 -4.75 -24.82 2.30
C ALA A 124 -3.89 -23.93 1.39
N VAL A 125 -4.28 -22.66 1.22
CA VAL A 125 -3.52 -21.70 0.41
C VAL A 125 -2.14 -21.46 0.99
N GLN A 126 -2.02 -21.24 2.30
CA GLN A 126 -0.73 -21.03 2.96
C GLN A 126 0.16 -22.28 2.92
N SER A 127 -0.41 -23.48 3.00
CA SER A 127 0.38 -24.72 2.93
C SER A 127 1.03 -24.96 1.57
N LYS A 128 0.44 -24.42 0.51
CA LYS A 128 0.94 -24.49 -0.87
C LYS A 128 1.54 -23.16 -1.36
N GLY A 129 1.58 -22.16 -0.48
CA GLY A 129 1.75 -20.77 -0.86
C GLY A 129 2.99 -20.13 -0.24
N ILE A 130 3.72 -19.34 -1.02
CA ILE A 130 4.67 -18.35 -0.52
C ILE A 130 4.01 -16.99 -0.68
N ILE A 131 3.55 -16.43 0.45
CA ILE A 131 2.81 -15.16 0.48
C ILE A 131 3.70 -14.10 1.12
N ASN A 132 4.17 -13.16 0.30
CA ASN A 132 4.86 -11.95 0.74
C ASN A 132 3.87 -10.78 0.74
N GLY A 133 3.27 -10.50 1.90
CA GLY A 133 2.38 -9.35 2.13
C GLY A 133 1.22 -9.65 3.07
N LYS A 134 0.07 -8.98 2.89
CA LYS A 134 -1.08 -9.04 3.83
C LYS A 134 -1.98 -10.23 3.51
N ILE A 135 -2.38 -11.00 4.52
CA ILE A 135 -3.41 -12.04 4.41
C ILE A 135 -4.68 -11.54 5.10
N VAL A 136 -5.79 -11.53 4.37
CA VAL A 136 -7.11 -11.13 4.87
C VAL A 136 -8.05 -12.33 4.81
N ASN A 137 -8.46 -12.79 5.99
CA ASN A 137 -9.28 -13.98 6.15
C ASN A 137 -10.67 -13.62 6.68
N TYR A 138 -11.71 -14.03 5.97
CA TYR A 138 -13.11 -13.79 6.38
C TYR A 138 -13.86 -15.10 6.67
N ASN A 139 -14.97 -15.01 7.40
CA ASN A 139 -15.80 -16.15 7.77
C ASN A 139 -16.38 -16.85 6.51
N ASN A 140 -16.53 -18.18 6.58
CA ASN A 140 -16.75 -19.01 5.38
C ASN A 140 -18.09 -18.78 4.68
N ASP A 141 -19.12 -18.40 5.42
CA ASP A 141 -20.49 -18.16 4.96
C ASP A 141 -20.77 -16.67 4.69
N TYR A 142 -19.73 -15.83 4.72
CA TYR A 142 -19.87 -14.38 4.56
C TYR A 142 -19.58 -14.00 3.11
N LYS A 143 -20.31 -13.00 2.62
CA LYS A 143 -20.00 -12.33 1.36
C LYS A 143 -19.03 -11.18 1.63
N PHE A 144 -17.87 -11.21 1.01
CA PHE A 144 -16.80 -10.24 1.23
C PHE A 144 -16.93 -8.99 0.34
N PHE A 145 -16.61 -7.83 0.91
CA PHE A 145 -16.50 -6.54 0.24
C PHE A 145 -15.16 -5.88 0.61
N SER A 146 -14.37 -5.55 -0.42
CA SER A 146 -13.01 -5.01 -0.26
C SER A 146 -12.99 -3.49 -0.16
N GLY A 147 -11.98 -2.96 0.54
CA GLY A 147 -11.76 -1.52 0.66
C GLY A 147 -12.83 -0.81 1.47
N ASN A 148 -13.03 0.47 1.15
CA ASN A 148 -13.85 1.40 1.92
C ASN A 148 -15.30 1.31 1.43
N PHE A 149 -16.14 0.59 2.17
CA PHE A 149 -17.51 0.31 1.76
C PHE A 149 -18.51 1.21 2.47
N LYS A 150 -19.16 2.11 1.73
CA LYS A 150 -20.25 2.94 2.25
C LYS A 150 -21.57 2.16 2.27
N LEU A 151 -22.15 1.98 3.46
CA LEU A 151 -23.46 1.35 3.62
C LEU A 151 -24.56 2.29 3.16
N THR A 152 -25.49 1.79 2.35
CA THR A 152 -26.63 2.57 1.86
C THR A 152 -27.91 1.75 1.88
N ASN A 153 -29.05 2.43 1.96
CA ASN A 153 -30.36 1.77 1.85
C ASN A 153 -30.56 1.06 0.50
N SER A 154 -29.94 1.54 -0.59
CA SER A 154 -29.97 0.87 -1.89
C SER A 154 -29.25 -0.49 -1.85
N PHE A 155 -28.06 -0.51 -1.22
CA PHE A 155 -27.33 -1.75 -1.00
C PHE A 155 -28.14 -2.73 -0.15
N LEU A 156 -28.70 -2.28 0.98
CA LEU A 156 -29.54 -3.12 1.83
C LEU A 156 -30.71 -3.75 1.06
N LYS A 157 -31.41 -2.97 0.21
CA LYS A 157 -32.50 -3.48 -0.64
C LYS A 157 -32.06 -4.57 -1.62
N SER A 158 -30.80 -4.56 -2.05
CA SER A 158 -30.25 -5.57 -2.96
C SER A 158 -29.94 -6.91 -2.29
N LEU A 159 -29.88 -6.93 -0.96
CA LEU A 159 -29.54 -8.13 -0.19
C LEU A 159 -30.74 -9.08 -0.06
N LYS A 160 -30.41 -10.36 0.07
CA LYS A 160 -31.35 -11.37 0.58
C LYS A 160 -31.53 -11.16 2.08
N SER A 161 -32.65 -11.58 2.62
CA SER A 161 -32.85 -11.57 4.09
C SER A 161 -31.80 -12.43 4.79
N ASP A 162 -31.45 -12.05 6.02
CA ASP A 162 -30.46 -12.75 6.86
C ASP A 162 -29.05 -12.91 6.25
N SER A 163 -28.63 -11.98 5.39
CA SER A 163 -27.29 -12.00 4.77
C SER A 163 -26.17 -11.82 5.80
N LYS A 164 -25.08 -12.57 5.62
CA LYS A 164 -23.84 -12.41 6.39
C LYS A 164 -22.77 -11.76 5.52
N LEU A 165 -22.18 -10.68 6.00
CA LEU A 165 -21.34 -9.80 5.20
C LEU A 165 -20.00 -9.56 5.89
N ALA A 166 -18.90 -9.63 5.14
CA ALA A 166 -17.58 -9.27 5.62
C ALA A 166 -17.10 -8.03 4.88
N PHE A 167 -16.69 -7.01 5.62
CA PHE A 167 -16.14 -5.77 5.07
C PHE A 167 -14.69 -5.65 5.53
N GLU A 168 -13.82 -5.19 4.63
CA GLU A 168 -12.53 -4.68 5.08
C GLU A 168 -12.74 -3.43 5.93
N GLN A 169 -13.33 -2.40 5.33
CA GLN A 169 -13.79 -1.22 6.05
C GLN A 169 -15.26 -0.93 5.75
N LEU A 170 -16.02 -0.57 6.77
CA LEU A 170 -17.45 -0.25 6.67
C LEU A 170 -17.70 1.18 7.14
N ILE A 171 -18.39 1.97 6.31
CA ILE A 171 -18.69 3.38 6.56
C ILE A 171 -20.21 3.57 6.61
N ILE A 172 -20.71 4.08 7.73
CA ILE A 172 -22.15 4.23 8.03
C ILE A 172 -22.41 5.67 8.48
N ILE A 173 -22.42 6.58 7.53
CA ILE A 173 -22.54 8.04 7.76
C ILE A 173 -23.79 8.66 7.11
N ASP A 174 -24.50 7.89 6.28
CA ASP A 174 -25.77 8.30 5.69
C ASP A 174 -26.93 7.80 6.56
N ASP A 175 -28.12 8.38 6.37
CA ASP A 175 -29.36 7.89 6.99
C ASP A 175 -29.65 6.42 6.58
N ILE A 176 -29.72 5.53 7.58
CA ILE A 176 -29.96 4.10 7.39
C ILE A 176 -31.35 3.70 7.92
N ASP A 177 -32.12 3.00 7.10
CA ASP A 177 -33.34 2.33 7.54
C ASP A 177 -32.96 1.12 8.42
N ILE A 178 -32.96 1.34 9.74
CA ILE A 178 -32.65 0.33 10.73
C ILE A 178 -33.57 -0.89 10.60
N LYS A 179 -34.85 -0.73 10.25
CA LYS A 179 -35.75 -1.90 10.10
C LYS A 179 -35.32 -2.76 8.92
N LEU A 180 -34.97 -2.13 7.81
CA LEU A 180 -34.45 -2.83 6.64
C LEU A 180 -33.10 -3.50 6.96
N LEU A 181 -32.20 -2.84 7.69
CA LEU A 181 -30.95 -3.44 8.13
C LEU A 181 -31.20 -4.73 8.93
N LYS A 182 -32.09 -4.67 9.92
CA LYS A 182 -32.46 -5.82 10.76
C LYS A 182 -33.10 -6.97 9.97
N GLU A 183 -33.82 -6.68 8.89
CA GLU A 183 -34.40 -7.70 8.00
C GLU A 183 -33.33 -8.34 7.09
N LYS A 184 -32.37 -7.55 6.64
CA LYS A 184 -31.43 -7.94 5.57
C LYS A 184 -30.12 -8.51 6.08
N ILE A 185 -29.67 -8.13 7.26
CA ILE A 185 -28.37 -8.48 7.79
C ILE A 185 -28.54 -9.33 9.06
N SER A 186 -27.88 -10.49 9.08
CA SER A 186 -27.77 -11.32 10.28
C SER A 186 -26.46 -11.10 11.02
N ASN A 187 -25.34 -10.96 10.29
CA ASN A 187 -24.02 -10.72 10.86
C ASN A 187 -23.15 -9.87 9.93
N ILE A 188 -22.26 -9.09 10.55
CA ILE A 188 -21.26 -8.24 9.94
C ILE A 188 -19.90 -8.60 10.53
N GLN A 189 -18.96 -9.00 9.69
CA GLN A 189 -17.56 -9.13 10.09
C GLN A 189 -16.80 -7.89 9.60
N ILE A 190 -16.10 -7.22 10.50
CA ILE A 190 -15.19 -6.12 10.16
C ILE A 190 -13.76 -6.63 10.26
N LEU A 191 -12.97 -6.47 9.19
CA LEU A 191 -11.59 -7.00 9.14
C LEU A 191 -10.53 -5.94 9.43
N ASP A 192 -10.87 -4.66 9.26
CA ASP A 192 -9.94 -3.55 9.45
C ASP A 192 -10.55 -2.46 10.34
N LYS A 193 -11.56 -1.72 9.85
CA LYS A 193 -12.13 -0.56 10.55
C LYS A 193 -13.62 -0.39 10.28
N VAL A 194 -14.38 0.12 11.26
CA VAL A 194 -15.74 0.61 11.05
C VAL A 194 -15.85 2.07 11.44
N VAL A 195 -16.45 2.87 10.58
CA VAL A 195 -16.72 4.29 10.81
C VAL A 195 -18.23 4.46 10.79
N MET A 196 -18.83 4.95 11.87
CA MET A 196 -20.28 5.12 11.95
C MET A 196 -20.67 6.36 12.74
N LEU A 197 -21.87 6.89 12.50
CA LEU A 197 -22.46 7.88 13.41
C LEU A 197 -22.69 7.24 14.78
N ASP A 198 -22.43 8.01 15.84
CA ASP A 198 -22.64 7.60 17.23
C ASP A 198 -24.08 7.12 17.49
N GLU A 199 -25.08 7.77 16.88
CA GLU A 199 -26.49 7.40 16.97
C GLU A 199 -26.82 5.98 16.49
N TYR A 200 -25.96 5.36 15.67
CA TYR A 200 -26.17 4.01 15.15
C TYR A 200 -25.48 2.91 15.96
N GLU A 201 -24.63 3.26 16.95
CA GLU A 201 -23.81 2.28 17.67
C GLU A 201 -24.67 1.19 18.32
N ASP A 202 -25.69 1.59 19.08
CA ASP A 202 -26.56 0.66 19.82
C ASP A 202 -27.38 -0.26 18.91
N GLU A 203 -27.80 0.24 17.75
CA GLU A 203 -28.66 -0.50 16.81
C GLU A 203 -27.87 -1.44 15.91
N ILE A 204 -26.60 -1.12 15.60
CA ILE A 204 -25.76 -1.87 14.65
C ILE A 204 -24.77 -2.80 15.36
N SER A 205 -24.27 -2.43 16.54
CA SER A 205 -23.29 -3.26 17.28
C SER A 205 -23.74 -4.72 17.52
N PRO A 206 -25.04 -5.06 17.73
CA PRO A 206 -25.45 -6.46 17.90
C PRO A 206 -25.24 -7.34 16.66
N TYR A 207 -25.11 -6.71 15.49
CA TYR A 207 -24.86 -7.40 14.21
C TYR A 207 -23.37 -7.56 13.93
N ILE A 208 -22.49 -6.84 14.63
CA ILE A 208 -21.04 -6.88 14.39
C ILE A 208 -20.42 -8.00 15.22
N ASP A 209 -19.77 -8.93 14.52
CA ASP A 209 -19.01 -10.02 15.13
C ASP A 209 -17.87 -9.45 15.98
N GLU A 210 -17.76 -9.91 17.22
CA GLU A 210 -16.69 -9.51 18.15
C GLU A 210 -16.55 -7.99 18.29
N TYR A 211 -17.66 -7.24 18.24
CA TYR A 211 -17.73 -5.77 18.21
C TYR A 211 -16.67 -5.01 19.04
N TYR A 212 -16.38 -5.44 20.27
CA TYR A 212 -15.41 -4.77 21.15
C TYR A 212 -13.93 -4.93 20.75
N THR A 213 -13.59 -5.84 19.82
CA THR A 213 -12.23 -6.02 19.29
C THR A 213 -12.00 -5.26 17.99
N VAL A 214 -13.06 -4.73 17.39
CA VAL A 214 -13.03 -4.01 16.11
C VAL A 214 -12.48 -2.61 16.32
N ASN A 215 -11.54 -2.19 15.45
CA ASN A 215 -11.13 -0.79 15.37
C ASN A 215 -12.31 0.04 14.83
N LYS A 216 -12.75 1.02 15.62
CA LYS A 216 -13.98 1.76 15.33
C LYS A 216 -13.79 3.25 15.56
N THR A 217 -14.39 4.04 14.70
CA THR A 217 -14.50 5.50 14.85
C THR A 217 -15.98 5.87 14.89
N LEU A 218 -16.39 6.47 16.00
CA LEU A 218 -17.74 6.99 16.19
C LEU A 218 -17.71 8.48 15.87
N ILE A 219 -18.52 8.88 14.90
CA ILE A 219 -18.63 10.27 14.46
C ILE A 219 -19.82 10.89 15.17
N PRO A 220 -19.66 12.00 15.91
CA PRO A 220 -20.78 12.69 16.52
C PRO A 220 -21.72 13.22 15.45
N GLN A 221 -23.02 13.21 15.72
CA GLN A 221 -23.99 13.86 14.86
C GLN A 221 -23.73 15.38 14.80
N GLY A 222 -23.25 15.84 13.65
CA GLY A 222 -23.06 17.26 13.36
C GLY A 222 -24.37 17.96 12.98
N SER A 223 -24.40 19.27 13.20
CA SER A 223 -25.51 20.15 12.81
C SER A 223 -25.66 20.30 11.30
N GLY A 224 -24.56 20.30 10.55
CA GLY A 224 -24.54 20.34 9.08
C GLY A 224 -24.68 18.98 8.40
N GLY A 225 -24.36 17.90 9.12
CA GLY A 225 -24.13 16.56 8.57
C GLY A 225 -22.65 16.15 8.66
N VAL A 226 -22.30 15.04 7.97
CA VAL A 226 -20.96 14.47 7.97
C VAL A 226 -20.40 14.38 6.55
N GLN A 227 -19.18 14.88 6.35
CA GLN A 227 -18.41 14.71 5.14
C GLN A 227 -17.27 13.72 5.39
N TYR A 228 -17.18 12.70 4.54
CA TYR A 228 -16.13 11.68 4.58
C TYR A 228 -15.15 11.89 3.43
N ILE A 229 -13.86 11.90 3.74
CA ILE A 229 -12.77 11.92 2.77
C ILE A 229 -11.90 10.68 2.93
N ASP A 230 -11.61 10.03 1.80
CA ASP A 230 -10.70 8.88 1.71
C ASP A 230 -9.28 9.37 1.44
N GLY A 231 -8.36 9.13 2.39
CA GLY A 231 -6.96 9.54 2.32
C GLY A 231 -6.66 10.98 2.76
N ASP A 232 -5.38 11.36 2.60
CA ASP A 232 -4.83 12.65 3.06
C ASP A 232 -5.51 13.87 2.40
N ILE A 233 -5.60 14.98 3.14
CA ILE A 233 -6.13 16.26 2.64
C ILE A 233 -5.23 17.45 2.96
N SER A 234 -5.37 18.51 2.18
CA SER A 234 -4.80 19.83 2.49
C SER A 234 -5.90 20.89 2.57
N ILE A 235 -5.91 21.64 3.67
CA ILE A 235 -6.89 22.70 3.96
C ILE A 235 -6.20 24.06 4.05
N ASP A 236 -6.72 25.01 3.27
CA ASP A 236 -6.32 26.41 3.29
C ASP A 236 -7.55 27.34 3.44
N ASP A 237 -7.30 28.65 3.49
CA ASP A 237 -8.32 29.69 3.62
C ASP A 237 -9.48 29.61 2.59
N ILE A 238 -9.22 28.99 1.44
CA ILE A 238 -10.17 28.87 0.33
C ILE A 238 -10.88 27.52 0.41
N SER A 239 -10.12 26.43 0.56
CA SER A 239 -10.67 25.08 0.54
C SER A 239 -11.50 24.76 1.77
N ILE A 240 -11.21 25.37 2.93
CA ILE A 240 -12.00 25.21 4.16
C ILE A 240 -13.47 25.56 3.96
N ARG A 241 -13.77 26.54 3.08
CA ARG A 241 -15.13 27.05 2.85
C ARG A 241 -16.09 26.01 2.24
N LYS A 242 -15.56 24.92 1.69
CA LYS A 242 -16.35 23.85 1.05
C LYS A 242 -17.07 22.96 2.07
N TYR A 243 -16.62 22.96 3.32
CA TYR A 243 -17.13 22.06 4.35
C TYR A 243 -18.40 22.59 5.04
N ASP A 244 -18.73 23.88 4.89
CA ASP A 244 -20.05 24.47 5.21
C ASP A 244 -20.66 24.02 6.55
N HIS A 245 -19.86 24.08 7.61
CA HIS A 245 -20.23 23.73 8.99
C HIS A 245 -20.61 22.25 9.19
N ASN A 246 -20.06 21.35 8.37
CA ASN A 246 -20.18 19.90 8.56
C ASN A 246 -19.11 19.37 9.54
N VAL A 247 -19.37 18.19 10.09
CA VAL A 247 -18.33 17.35 10.67
C VAL A 247 -17.50 16.76 9.53
N LEU A 248 -16.19 16.93 9.57
CA LEU A 248 -15.25 16.42 8.59
C LEU A 248 -14.51 15.22 9.16
N TYR A 249 -14.75 14.05 8.56
CA TYR A 249 -13.99 12.84 8.83
C TYR A 249 -13.03 12.56 7.66
N VAL A 250 -11.75 12.40 7.96
CA VAL A 250 -10.67 12.10 7.01
C VAL A 250 -10.06 10.76 7.40
N ASP A 251 -10.07 9.79 6.48
CA ASP A 251 -9.38 8.51 6.66
C ASP A 251 -7.91 8.66 6.23
N GLY A 252 -7.16 9.49 6.96
CA GLY A 252 -5.78 9.85 6.68
C GLY A 252 -5.36 11.13 7.40
N ASP A 253 -4.27 11.73 6.93
CA ASP A 253 -3.69 12.94 7.53
C ASP A 253 -4.31 14.24 6.96
N ALA A 254 -4.36 15.30 7.76
CA ALA A 254 -4.78 16.63 7.33
C ALA A 254 -3.64 17.65 7.47
N GLU A 255 -3.24 18.27 6.36
CA GLU A 255 -2.29 19.38 6.33
C GLU A 255 -3.07 20.71 6.30
N ILE A 256 -2.96 21.53 7.34
CA ILE A 256 -3.80 22.72 7.51
C ILE A 256 -2.95 23.97 7.69
N TYR A 257 -3.22 24.99 6.87
CA TYR A 257 -2.62 26.33 6.99
C TYR A 257 -3.68 27.42 6.82
N LEU A 258 -3.95 28.13 7.91
CA LEU A 258 -4.98 29.17 7.94
C LEU A 258 -4.40 30.51 8.37
N LYS A 259 -4.95 31.59 7.83
CA LYS A 259 -4.67 32.95 8.31
C LYS A 259 -5.52 33.28 9.54
N ASP A 260 -5.00 34.17 10.39
CA ASP A 260 -5.58 34.60 11.66
C ASP A 260 -7.04 35.12 11.61
N ASN A 261 -7.57 35.43 10.43
CA ASN A 261 -8.95 35.92 10.26
C ASN A 261 -9.97 34.80 9.97
N ILE A 262 -9.54 33.55 9.87
CA ILE A 262 -10.43 32.41 9.67
C ILE A 262 -10.99 31.95 11.02
N VAL A 263 -12.30 31.80 11.09
CA VAL A 263 -12.99 31.18 12.23
C VAL A 263 -13.29 29.74 11.82
N PHE A 264 -12.49 28.78 12.30
CA PHE A 264 -12.55 27.37 11.89
C PHE A 264 -13.95 26.78 12.03
N ASP A 265 -14.55 26.97 13.21
CA ASP A 265 -15.86 26.43 13.57
C ASP A 265 -16.99 26.93 12.67
N GLN A 266 -16.82 28.00 11.88
CA GLN A 266 -17.84 28.40 10.89
C GLN A 266 -17.90 27.48 9.67
N TYR A 267 -16.85 26.69 9.44
CA TYR A 267 -16.69 25.88 8.26
C TYR A 267 -16.61 24.39 8.56
N ILE A 268 -15.99 24.02 9.69
CA ILE A 268 -15.88 22.63 10.14
C ILE A 268 -16.28 22.59 11.61
N GLU A 269 -17.33 21.83 11.92
CA GLU A 269 -17.82 21.70 13.30
C GLU A 269 -16.89 20.82 14.14
N HIS A 270 -16.50 19.67 13.59
CA HIS A 270 -15.51 18.77 14.17
C HIS A 270 -14.63 18.18 13.07
N LEU A 271 -13.32 18.09 13.32
CA LEU A 271 -12.36 17.41 12.46
C LEU A 271 -11.86 16.13 13.13
N ILE A 272 -12.08 15.01 12.46
CA ILE A 272 -11.62 13.68 12.86
C ILE A 272 -10.69 13.17 11.76
N CYS A 273 -9.44 12.87 12.11
CA CYS A 273 -8.42 12.36 11.19
C CYS A 273 -7.34 11.60 11.98
N ASP A 274 -6.37 11.00 11.28
CA ASP A 274 -5.27 10.27 11.94
C ASP A 274 -4.28 11.26 12.58
N ALA A 275 -3.77 12.21 11.79
CA ALA A 275 -2.93 13.31 12.27
C ALA A 275 -3.24 14.64 11.57
N VAL A 276 -2.92 15.74 12.24
CA VAL A 276 -2.91 17.09 11.68
C VAL A 276 -1.49 17.64 11.66
N VAL A 277 -1.03 18.09 10.50
CA VAL A 277 0.20 18.87 10.37
C VAL A 277 -0.17 20.33 10.11
N CYS A 278 0.30 21.23 10.98
CA CYS A 278 0.00 22.65 10.87
C CYS A 278 1.11 23.52 11.49
N ASP A 279 1.03 24.84 11.31
CA ASP A 279 1.88 25.77 12.06
C ASP A 279 1.24 26.18 13.40
N GLU A 280 2.02 26.79 14.29
CA GLU A 280 1.58 27.17 15.63
C GLU A 280 0.35 28.10 15.60
N LYS A 281 0.28 28.99 14.60
CA LYS A 281 -0.85 29.92 14.44
C LYS A 281 -2.13 29.19 14.06
N THR A 282 -2.02 28.27 13.10
CA THR A 282 -3.15 27.46 12.63
C THR A 282 -3.63 26.54 13.74
N TYR A 283 -2.71 25.95 14.53
CA TYR A 283 -3.09 25.13 15.68
C TYR A 283 -3.99 25.89 16.66
N GLU A 284 -3.64 27.13 16.99
CA GLU A 284 -4.46 27.97 17.89
C GLU A 284 -5.88 28.25 17.33
N ILE A 285 -6.04 28.24 16.00
CA ILE A 285 -7.33 28.42 15.32
C ILE A 285 -8.18 27.15 15.34
N ILE A 286 -7.57 25.96 15.23
CA ILE A 286 -8.29 24.69 14.99
C ILE A 286 -8.43 23.80 16.23
N LYS A 287 -7.61 24.02 17.27
CA LYS A 287 -7.46 23.08 18.41
C LYS A 287 -8.77 22.68 19.11
N ASP A 288 -9.75 23.59 19.15
CA ASP A 288 -11.04 23.34 19.81
C ASP A 288 -12.00 22.52 18.92
N GLY A 289 -11.76 22.48 17.60
CA GLY A 289 -12.51 21.70 16.63
C GLY A 289 -11.93 20.32 16.34
N LEU A 290 -10.76 19.96 16.89
CA LEU A 290 -10.13 18.65 16.69
C LEU A 290 -10.74 17.60 17.64
N ASP A 291 -10.94 16.38 17.13
CA ASP A 291 -11.26 15.24 18.01
C ASP A 291 -10.09 14.90 18.95
N LYS A 292 -10.42 14.33 20.12
CA LYS A 292 -9.46 14.05 21.20
C LYS A 292 -8.35 13.08 20.80
N ASN A 293 -8.58 12.24 19.80
CA ASN A 293 -7.61 11.22 19.39
C ASN A 293 -6.74 11.67 18.21
N VAL A 294 -6.93 12.88 17.71
CA VAL A 294 -6.14 13.42 16.59
C VAL A 294 -4.72 13.72 17.07
N GLU A 295 -3.72 13.12 16.42
CA GLU A 295 -2.33 13.48 16.65
C GLU A 295 -2.02 14.83 16.00
N VAL A 296 -1.28 15.71 16.67
CA VAL A 296 -0.96 17.04 16.13
C VAL A 296 0.54 17.24 16.04
N GLU A 297 1.01 17.52 14.83
CA GLU A 297 2.39 17.89 14.52
C GLU A 297 2.46 19.37 14.18
N ILE A 298 3.06 20.16 15.07
CA ILE A 298 3.28 21.59 14.87
C ILE A 298 4.65 21.78 14.22
N ILE A 299 4.67 22.37 13.02
CA ILE A 299 5.88 22.65 12.25
C ILE A 299 6.07 24.15 12.00
N LYS A 300 7.24 24.51 11.48
CA LYS A 300 7.52 25.89 11.03
C LYS A 300 7.35 26.00 9.53
N GLY A 301 6.62 27.03 9.10
CA GLY A 301 6.29 27.23 7.70
C GLY A 301 5.45 26.09 7.12
N LYS A 302 5.48 25.95 5.79
CA LYS A 302 4.73 24.91 5.07
C LYS A 302 5.47 23.59 4.99
N LEU A 303 4.73 22.48 4.94
CA LEU A 303 5.31 21.16 4.74
C LEU A 303 5.68 20.95 3.28
N LEU A 304 6.93 20.58 3.03
CA LEU A 304 7.38 20.08 1.73
C LEU A 304 7.66 18.58 1.85
N ASN A 305 6.70 17.75 1.45
CA ASN A 305 6.78 16.30 1.59
C ASN A 305 7.33 15.63 0.32
N ASN A 306 8.55 15.09 0.37
CA ASN A 306 9.15 14.34 -0.73
C ASN A 306 8.96 12.82 -0.56
N LYS A 307 7.98 12.24 -1.25
CA LYS A 307 7.75 10.78 -1.30
C LYS A 307 8.50 10.08 -2.45
N GLY A 308 9.20 10.82 -3.33
CA GLY A 308 9.79 10.30 -4.57
C GLY A 308 11.20 10.84 -4.82
N LYS A 309 11.47 11.33 -6.04
CA LYS A 309 12.72 12.05 -6.32
C LYS A 309 12.41 13.55 -6.41
N LEU A 310 13.00 14.34 -5.51
CA LEU A 310 12.91 15.80 -5.51
C LEU A 310 14.30 16.40 -5.76
N ILE A 311 14.39 17.32 -6.71
CA ILE A 311 15.58 18.12 -6.96
C ILE A 311 15.25 19.54 -6.50
N LEU A 312 15.98 20.03 -5.51
CA LEU A 312 15.89 21.42 -5.06
C LEU A 312 16.84 22.26 -5.88
N SER A 313 16.29 23.17 -6.68
CA SER A 313 17.02 24.15 -7.48
C SER A 313 16.32 25.50 -7.42
N GLY A 314 17.04 26.58 -7.71
CA GLY A 314 16.47 27.94 -7.70
C GLY A 314 16.30 28.51 -6.29
N ASN A 315 15.13 29.11 -6.02
CA ASN A 315 14.86 29.84 -4.78
C ASN A 315 13.61 29.30 -4.08
N LEU A 316 13.66 29.18 -2.76
CA LEU A 316 12.47 28.99 -1.92
C LEU A 316 11.97 30.37 -1.49
N GLU A 317 10.68 30.66 -1.72
CA GLU A 317 10.10 31.98 -1.44
C GLU A 317 9.42 32.08 -0.07
N GLU A 318 9.05 30.94 0.50
CA GLU A 318 8.32 30.86 1.77
C GLU A 318 9.07 29.96 2.75
N GLU A 319 8.84 30.17 4.05
CA GLU A 319 9.39 29.30 5.08
C GLU A 319 8.81 27.88 4.94
N VAL A 320 9.67 26.86 4.96
CA VAL A 320 9.30 25.45 4.77
C VAL A 320 9.99 24.52 5.75
N THR A 321 9.28 23.45 6.12
CA THR A 321 9.82 22.26 6.77
C THR A 321 9.80 21.11 5.75
N ILE A 322 10.96 20.50 5.49
CA ILE A 322 11.10 19.46 4.47
C ILE A 322 11.04 18.08 5.13
N ARG A 323 10.08 17.25 4.71
CA ARG A 323 10.02 15.83 5.09
C ARG A 323 10.48 14.99 3.90
N ASN A 324 11.64 14.34 4.02
CA ASN A 324 12.20 13.53 2.95
C ASN A 324 12.00 12.03 3.19
N MET A 325 11.08 11.40 2.46
CA MET A 325 10.86 9.95 2.45
C MET A 325 11.54 9.27 1.25
N GLY A 326 11.92 10.03 0.23
CA GLY A 326 12.52 9.52 -1.01
C GLY A 326 13.96 9.99 -1.25
N LYS A 327 14.30 10.36 -2.47
CA LYS A 327 15.61 10.91 -2.86
C LYS A 327 15.52 12.42 -3.00
N LEU A 328 16.21 13.17 -2.15
CA LEU A 328 16.31 14.62 -2.18
C LEU A 328 17.69 15.02 -2.70
N ILE A 329 17.75 15.76 -3.79
CA ILE A 329 18.99 16.20 -4.43
C ILE A 329 19.08 17.72 -4.33
N PHE A 330 20.17 18.20 -3.75
CA PHE A 330 20.50 19.62 -3.72
C PHE A 330 21.31 19.98 -4.97
N ASP A 331 20.72 20.78 -5.86
CA ASP A 331 21.39 21.24 -7.07
C ASP A 331 22.45 22.31 -6.74
N GLU A 332 23.45 22.45 -7.60
CA GLU A 332 24.46 23.52 -7.52
C GLU A 332 23.84 24.89 -7.76
N ASN A 333 22.75 24.95 -8.54
CA ASN A 333 22.02 26.19 -8.85
C ASN A 333 21.02 26.61 -7.76
N LEU A 334 21.00 25.94 -6.61
CA LEU A 334 20.18 26.35 -5.48
C LEU A 334 20.78 27.61 -4.84
N ASP A 335 19.95 28.60 -4.52
CA ASP A 335 20.35 29.74 -3.70
C ASP A 335 20.45 29.30 -2.22
N TYR A 336 21.68 29.00 -1.79
CA TYR A 336 21.94 28.50 -0.44
C TYR A 336 21.75 29.56 0.66
N GLU A 337 21.78 30.84 0.31
CA GLU A 337 21.46 31.91 1.28
C GLU A 337 19.96 31.88 1.58
N LYS A 338 19.12 31.92 0.54
CA LYS A 338 17.68 31.79 0.70
C LYS A 338 17.24 30.45 1.26
N PHE A 339 17.93 29.36 0.91
CA PHE A 339 17.70 28.07 1.55
C PHE A 339 17.93 28.15 3.06
N ASN A 340 19.02 28.79 3.49
CA ASN A 340 19.33 28.90 4.91
C ASN A 340 18.34 29.82 5.65
N GLU A 341 17.76 30.80 4.97
CA GLU A 341 16.71 31.67 5.51
C GLU A 341 15.36 30.95 5.59
N ASN A 342 14.94 30.28 4.52
CA ASN A 342 13.57 29.81 4.33
C ASN A 342 13.38 28.33 4.67
N VAL A 343 14.42 27.51 4.75
CA VAL A 343 14.25 26.14 5.28
C VAL A 343 14.38 26.16 6.79
N ALA A 344 13.27 25.94 7.48
CA ALA A 344 13.23 25.90 8.93
C ALA A 344 13.87 24.62 9.47
N SER A 345 13.51 23.47 8.89
CA SER A 345 14.03 22.16 9.29
C SER A 345 13.89 21.10 8.19
N ILE A 346 14.66 20.02 8.32
CA ILE A 346 14.61 18.84 7.46
C ILE A 346 14.52 17.59 8.34
N ILE A 347 13.49 16.78 8.10
CA ILE A 347 13.31 15.45 8.69
C ILE A 347 13.59 14.42 7.60
N ASN A 348 14.67 13.64 7.75
CA ASN A 348 15.15 12.73 6.71
C ASN A 348 14.89 11.26 7.06
N TYR A 349 14.09 10.58 6.25
CA TYR A 349 13.91 9.12 6.25
C TYR A 349 14.53 8.46 5.01
N GLY A 350 14.76 9.23 3.95
CA GLY A 350 15.23 8.74 2.66
C GLY A 350 16.72 9.00 2.40
N LEU A 351 17.03 9.26 1.13
CA LEU A 351 18.37 9.59 0.66
C LEU A 351 18.49 11.09 0.40
N ILE A 352 19.51 11.75 0.97
CA ILE A 352 19.90 13.11 0.62
C ILE A 352 21.21 13.07 -0.16
N GLU A 353 21.23 13.69 -1.34
CA GLU A 353 22.42 13.97 -2.14
C GLU A 353 22.73 15.45 -2.09
N VAL A 354 23.92 15.80 -1.59
CA VAL A 354 24.34 17.19 -1.42
C VAL A 354 25.78 17.40 -1.90
N PRO A 355 26.09 18.50 -2.60
CA PRO A 355 27.47 18.85 -2.93
C PRO A 355 28.36 18.94 -1.68
N GLU A 356 29.61 18.51 -1.79
CA GLU A 356 30.53 18.40 -0.64
C GLU A 356 30.75 19.75 0.06
N ASP A 357 30.83 20.84 -0.71
CA ASP A 357 30.99 22.20 -0.20
C ASP A 357 29.73 22.76 0.48
N LYS A 358 28.57 22.11 0.32
CA LYS A 358 27.27 22.51 0.87
C LYS A 358 26.75 21.61 1.99
N LEU A 359 27.44 20.51 2.26
CA LEU A 359 27.07 19.49 3.25
C LEU A 359 26.81 20.09 4.64
N ASN A 360 27.67 21.00 5.11
CA ASN A 360 27.51 21.61 6.44
C ASN A 360 26.25 22.49 6.51
N THR A 361 25.96 23.27 5.47
CA THR A 361 24.78 24.13 5.41
C THR A 361 23.49 23.31 5.48
N VAL A 362 23.43 22.21 4.73
CA VAL A 362 22.27 21.31 4.73
C VAL A 362 22.17 20.54 6.06
N ASN A 363 23.27 20.02 6.60
CA ASN A 363 23.28 19.30 7.88
C ASN A 363 22.76 20.15 9.05
N ASN A 364 23.06 21.45 9.05
CA ASN A 364 22.56 22.36 10.10
C ASN A 364 21.04 22.53 10.08
N LYS A 365 20.37 22.20 8.97
CA LYS A 365 18.90 22.21 8.87
C LYS A 365 18.27 20.86 9.18
N ILE A 366 19.05 19.78 9.24
CA ILE A 366 18.52 18.44 9.54
C ILE A 366 18.31 18.32 11.04
N THR A 367 17.06 18.18 11.45
CA THR A 367 16.70 17.98 12.87
C THR A 367 16.73 16.50 13.23
N ASP A 368 16.22 15.65 12.34
CA ASP A 368 16.15 14.21 12.53
C ASP A 368 16.62 13.48 11.27
N ASN A 369 17.49 12.49 11.45
CA ASN A 369 18.04 11.70 10.35
C ASN A 369 17.95 10.20 10.63
N TYR A 370 16.99 9.55 9.96
CA TYR A 370 16.79 8.10 9.91
C TYR A 370 17.26 7.49 8.58
N GLY A 371 17.59 8.35 7.61
CA GLY A 371 18.00 7.97 6.26
C GLY A 371 19.51 7.99 6.04
N LYS A 372 19.91 8.13 4.78
CA LYS A 372 21.32 8.28 4.36
C LYS A 372 21.56 9.66 3.76
N ILE A 373 22.74 10.19 4.01
CA ILE A 373 23.25 11.40 3.37
C ILE A 373 24.50 10.99 2.61
N MET A 374 24.58 11.33 1.34
CA MET A 374 25.77 11.11 0.54
C MET A 374 26.14 12.39 -0.20
N THR A 375 27.44 12.59 -0.38
CA THR A 375 27.94 13.49 -1.40
C THR A 375 28.02 12.70 -2.70
N PRO A 376 27.74 13.32 -3.87
CA PRO A 376 28.08 12.71 -5.14
C PRO A 376 29.58 12.40 -5.09
N LYS A 377 29.95 11.13 -4.92
CA LYS A 377 31.29 10.71 -5.28
C LYS A 377 31.38 10.91 -6.77
N GLU A 378 32.52 11.41 -7.26
CA GLU A 378 32.89 11.14 -8.65
C GLU A 378 32.72 9.63 -8.85
N GLU A 379 31.65 9.21 -9.53
CA GLU A 379 31.58 7.86 -10.07
C GLU A 379 32.68 7.81 -11.13
N LYS A 380 33.90 7.51 -10.68
CA LYS A 380 34.64 6.48 -11.39
C LYS A 380 33.73 5.28 -11.29
N ALA A 381 33.03 5.00 -12.39
CA ALA A 381 32.49 3.68 -12.63
C ALA A 381 33.56 2.70 -12.16
N GLU A 382 33.30 2.01 -11.06
CA GLU A 382 33.92 0.72 -10.86
C GLU A 382 33.32 -0.13 -11.97
N GLU A 383 33.90 -0.01 -13.17
CA GLU A 383 33.93 -1.10 -14.11
C GLU A 383 34.50 -2.27 -13.31
N SER A 384 33.60 -3.10 -12.82
CA SER A 384 33.95 -4.45 -12.41
C SER A 384 34.64 -5.06 -13.61
N ASN A 385 35.97 -5.08 -13.54
CA ASN A 385 36.84 -5.75 -14.48
C ASN A 385 36.59 -7.25 -14.36
N ASP A 386 35.50 -7.74 -14.96
CA ASP A 386 35.39 -9.09 -15.49
C ASP A 386 34.26 -9.21 -16.53
N ASP A 387 34.24 -8.33 -17.54
CA ASP A 387 33.26 -8.36 -18.63
C ASP A 387 33.81 -9.14 -19.84
N THR A 388 34.25 -10.38 -19.61
CA THR A 388 34.57 -11.33 -20.69
C THR A 388 33.42 -12.28 -21.03
N GLU A 389 32.35 -12.31 -20.23
CA GLU A 389 31.19 -13.17 -20.47
C GLU A 389 30.10 -12.50 -21.30
N LYS A 390 29.74 -13.14 -22.42
CA LYS A 390 28.71 -12.66 -23.34
C LYS A 390 27.33 -12.68 -22.69
N ILE A 391 26.63 -11.55 -22.62
CA ILE A 391 25.23 -11.53 -22.20
C ILE A 391 24.38 -12.27 -23.25
N LEU A 392 23.72 -13.36 -22.84
CA LEU A 392 22.85 -14.17 -23.69
C LEU A 392 21.44 -13.59 -23.75
N TYR A 393 20.91 -13.25 -22.58
CA TYR A 393 19.59 -12.66 -22.38
C TYR A 393 19.65 -11.62 -21.27
N GLY A 394 18.94 -10.51 -21.44
CA GLY A 394 18.99 -9.43 -20.47
C GLY A 394 17.78 -8.50 -20.46
N ASN A 395 17.48 -7.91 -19.30
CA ASN A 395 16.57 -6.77 -19.13
C ASN A 395 15.14 -6.97 -19.68
N VAL A 396 14.53 -8.12 -19.38
CA VAL A 396 13.14 -8.41 -19.78
C VAL A 396 12.28 -8.82 -18.57
N ALA A 397 10.99 -8.56 -18.65
CA ALA A 397 10.05 -8.86 -17.56
C ALA A 397 9.86 -10.37 -17.36
N GLU A 398 9.76 -11.14 -18.46
CA GLU A 398 9.57 -12.59 -18.44
C GLU A 398 10.41 -13.23 -19.54
N LEU A 399 11.12 -14.32 -19.20
CA LEU A 399 11.87 -15.14 -20.15
C LEU A 399 11.60 -16.62 -19.87
N LYS A 400 11.28 -17.39 -20.91
CA LYS A 400 11.11 -18.85 -20.85
C LYS A 400 12.14 -19.52 -21.75
N LEU A 401 12.90 -20.47 -21.20
CA LEU A 401 13.99 -21.20 -21.86
C LEU A 401 13.71 -22.70 -21.93
#